data_AF-A0A0J5FTH7-F1
#
_entry.id   AF-A0A0J5FTH7-F1
#
_cell.length_a   1.000
_cell.length_b   1.000
_cell.length_c   1.000
_cell.angle_alpha   90.00
_cell.angle_beta   90.00
_cell.angle_gamma   90.00
#
_symmetry.space_group_name_H-M   'P 1'
#
loop_
_entity.id
_entity.type
_entity.pdbx_description
1 polymer ?
#
loop_
_entity_poly.entity_id
_entity_poly.type
_entity_poly.pdbx_seq_one_letter_code
_entity_poly.pdbx_strand_id
1 'polypeptide(L)'
;MHRENRESLISYIKEIKQIKEKNLQFNNITLDDVNTAYILNSLNRKHPNMNFHPSIIDKTASLIEDTSSLNPRQHKRYIIKTTAFGGVHFAAVNAFKDEKNNISLIIVDSSLGANISIPFDLHGYNKPNLKTLYIYTQIQNSPGDCLLFSLHFLKKMYIYARDFERLHKRIFANDI
;
A
#
# COMPACT_ATOMS: atom_id res chain seq x y z
N MET A 1 16.62 -13.09 -17.03
CA MET A 1 15.52 -12.52 -16.20
C MET A 1 14.84 -11.26 -16.83
N HIS A 2 14.94 -11.00 -18.14
CA HIS A 2 14.46 -9.73 -18.75
C HIS A 2 13.34 -9.84 -19.80
N ARG A 3 13.01 -11.04 -20.28
CA ARG A 3 12.12 -11.21 -21.45
C ARG A 3 10.64 -11.34 -21.05
N GLU A 4 10.34 -12.23 -20.10
CA GLU A 4 8.99 -12.47 -19.57
C GLU A 4 8.37 -11.21 -18.95
N ASN A 5 9.17 -10.39 -18.27
CA ASN A 5 8.71 -9.15 -17.62
C ASN A 5 8.28 -8.07 -18.64
N ARG A 6 8.92 -8.03 -19.81
CA ARG A 6 8.60 -7.06 -20.87
C ARG A 6 7.29 -7.45 -21.58
N GLU A 7 7.08 -8.73 -21.80
CA GLU A 7 5.87 -9.26 -22.44
C GLU A 7 4.62 -9.02 -21.58
N SER A 8 4.72 -9.24 -20.26
CA SER A 8 3.64 -8.93 -19.32
C SER A 8 3.24 -7.45 -19.35
N LEU A 9 4.22 -6.53 -19.32
CA LEU A 9 3.96 -5.09 -19.37
C LEU A 9 3.34 -4.66 -20.73
N ILE A 10 3.81 -5.24 -21.84
CA ILE A 10 3.24 -4.98 -23.16
C ILE A 10 1.78 -5.45 -23.21
N SER A 11 1.49 -6.64 -22.68
CA SER A 11 0.13 -7.18 -22.59
C SER A 11 -0.77 -6.26 -21.75
N TYR A 12 -0.29 -5.82 -20.58
CA TYR A 12 -1.00 -4.92 -19.69
C TYR A 12 -1.36 -3.59 -20.36
N ILE A 13 -0.40 -2.94 -21.02
CA ILE A 13 -0.63 -1.70 -21.77
C ILE A 13 -1.63 -1.91 -22.90
N LYS A 14 -1.53 -3.03 -23.63
CA LYS A 14 -2.44 -3.36 -24.74
C LYS A 14 -3.86 -3.54 -24.24
N GLU A 15 -4.05 -4.26 -23.13
CA GLU A 15 -5.38 -4.50 -22.56
C GLU A 15 -6.02 -3.20 -22.05
N ILE A 16 -5.27 -2.37 -21.32
CA ILE A 16 -5.76 -1.04 -20.88
C ILE A 16 -6.23 -0.20 -22.08
N LYS A 17 -5.44 -0.17 -23.17
CA LYS A 17 -5.81 0.57 -24.39
C LYS A 17 -7.08 0.04 -25.04
N GLN A 18 -7.20 -1.27 -25.19
CA GLN A 18 -8.38 -1.91 -25.78
C GLN A 18 -9.64 -1.69 -24.94
N ILE A 19 -9.52 -1.80 -23.62
CA ILE A 19 -10.62 -1.54 -22.69
C ILE A 19 -11.07 -0.07 -22.76
N LYS A 20 -10.10 0.86 -22.84
CA LYS A 20 -10.37 2.28 -23.04
C LYS A 20 -11.09 2.57 -24.36
N GLU A 21 -10.65 1.97 -25.47
CA GLU A 21 -11.31 2.11 -26.78
C GLU A 21 -12.76 1.62 -26.76
N LYS A 22 -13.07 0.63 -25.92
CA LYS A 22 -14.42 0.10 -25.72
C LYS A 22 -15.24 0.86 -24.67
N ASN A 23 -14.69 1.90 -24.03
CA ASN A 23 -15.29 2.62 -22.90
C ASN A 23 -15.73 1.68 -21.76
N LEU A 24 -14.95 0.64 -21.51
CA LEU A 24 -15.19 -0.29 -20.40
C LEU A 24 -14.27 0.03 -19.22
N GLN A 25 -14.68 -0.36 -18.01
CA GLN A 25 -13.82 -0.30 -16.83
C GLN A 25 -12.75 -1.40 -16.92
N PHE A 26 -11.50 -1.02 -16.69
CA PHE A 26 -10.43 -2.01 -16.50
C PHE A 26 -10.61 -2.70 -15.14
N ASN A 27 -10.62 -4.03 -15.13
CA ASN A 27 -10.87 -4.83 -13.93
C ASN A 27 -10.06 -6.15 -13.93
N ASN A 28 -8.86 -6.14 -14.52
CA ASN A 28 -8.01 -7.33 -14.55
C ASN A 28 -6.98 -7.29 -13.42
N ILE A 29 -7.44 -7.73 -12.24
CA ILE A 29 -6.66 -7.68 -11.00
C ILE A 29 -5.37 -8.50 -11.06
N THR A 30 -5.36 -9.59 -11.84
CA THR A 30 -4.17 -10.43 -12.03
C THR A 30 -3.08 -9.67 -12.76
N LEU A 31 -3.44 -8.94 -13.83
CA LEU A 31 -2.47 -8.10 -14.53
C LEU A 31 -2.00 -6.93 -13.67
N ASP A 32 -2.90 -6.33 -12.92
CA ASP A 32 -2.62 -5.26 -11.96
C ASP A 32 -1.59 -5.71 -10.90
N ASP A 33 -1.80 -6.87 -10.27
CA ASP A 33 -0.93 -7.44 -9.23
C ASP A 33 0.48 -7.71 -9.79
N VAL A 34 0.56 -8.45 -10.91
CA VAL A 34 1.83 -8.80 -11.58
C VAL A 34 2.61 -7.55 -11.98
N ASN A 35 1.95 -6.56 -12.58
CA ASN A 35 2.62 -5.35 -13.05
C ASN A 35 2.97 -4.38 -11.92
N THR A 36 2.24 -4.41 -10.81
CA THR A 36 2.52 -3.58 -9.64
C THR A 36 3.88 -3.88 -9.02
N ALA A 37 4.26 -5.17 -8.89
CA ALA A 37 5.59 -5.52 -8.40
C ALA A 37 6.71 -4.89 -9.27
N TYR A 38 6.53 -4.85 -10.60
CA TYR A 38 7.48 -4.19 -11.49
C TYR A 38 7.49 -2.67 -11.32
N ILE A 39 6.31 -2.06 -11.17
CA ILE A 39 6.18 -0.62 -10.93
C ILE A 39 6.88 -0.23 -9.64
N LEU A 40 6.63 -0.94 -8.52
CA LEU A 40 7.25 -0.69 -7.22
C LEU A 40 8.79 -0.80 -7.30
N ASN A 41 9.30 -1.86 -7.92
CA ASN A 41 10.74 -2.04 -8.09
C ASN A 41 11.38 -0.95 -8.96
N SER A 42 10.71 -0.53 -10.04
CA SER A 42 11.16 0.57 -10.88
C SER A 42 11.20 1.89 -10.12
N LEU A 43 10.17 2.19 -9.33
CA LEU A 43 10.09 3.40 -8.51
C LEU A 43 11.18 3.42 -7.43
N ASN A 44 11.44 2.30 -6.75
CA ASN A 44 12.53 2.19 -5.78
C ASN A 44 13.91 2.39 -6.42
N ARG A 45 14.15 1.88 -7.64
CA ARG A 45 15.42 2.13 -8.35
C ARG A 45 15.59 3.60 -8.72
N LYS A 46 14.52 4.24 -9.18
CA LYS A 46 14.54 5.66 -9.57
C LYS A 46 14.65 6.60 -8.37
N HIS A 47 14.04 6.20 -7.25
CA HIS A 47 13.98 6.99 -6.03
C HIS A 47 14.24 6.07 -4.81
N PRO A 48 15.51 5.77 -4.49
CA PRO A 48 15.87 4.85 -3.40
C PRO A 48 15.24 5.21 -2.04
N ASN A 49 15.03 6.50 -1.79
CA ASN A 49 14.44 7.02 -0.56
C ASN A 49 12.91 6.84 -0.47
N MET A 50 12.25 6.32 -1.52
CA MET A 50 10.83 5.94 -1.47
C MET A 50 10.60 4.76 -0.53
N ASN A 51 11.57 3.84 -0.42
CA ASN A 51 11.52 2.65 0.42
C ASN A 51 10.15 1.93 0.36
N PHE A 52 9.70 1.63 -0.87
CA PHE A 52 8.53 0.78 -1.07
C PHE A 52 8.90 -0.67 -0.79
N HIS A 53 7.98 -1.44 -0.23
CA HIS A 53 8.12 -2.89 -0.21
C HIS A 53 8.13 -3.42 -1.66
N PRO A 54 9.02 -4.37 -2.02
CA PRO A 54 9.16 -4.82 -3.41
C PRO A 54 7.95 -5.61 -3.95
N SER A 55 7.05 -6.04 -3.07
CA SER A 55 5.83 -6.77 -3.41
C SER A 55 4.64 -6.27 -2.59
N ILE A 56 3.44 -6.62 -3.05
CA ILE A 56 2.21 -6.48 -2.26
C ILE A 56 2.27 -7.45 -1.07
N ILE A 57 1.83 -7.00 0.10
CA ILE A 57 1.72 -7.82 1.31
C ILE A 57 0.28 -8.32 1.42
N ASP A 58 0.08 -9.62 1.59
CA ASP A 58 -1.23 -10.26 1.72
C ASP A 58 -1.54 -10.71 3.15
N LYS A 59 -0.60 -10.53 4.09
CA LYS A 59 -0.74 -10.90 5.49
C LYS A 59 -0.27 -9.78 6.41
N THR A 60 -1.15 -9.39 7.32
CA THR A 60 -0.86 -8.39 8.36
C THR A 60 0.34 -8.79 9.23
N ALA A 61 0.54 -10.09 9.48
CA ALA A 61 1.71 -10.62 10.20
C ALA A 61 3.04 -10.18 9.55
N SER A 62 3.15 -10.41 8.24
CA SER A 62 4.33 -10.11 7.45
C SER A 62 4.60 -8.60 7.38
N LEU A 63 3.54 -7.78 7.31
CA LEU A 63 3.65 -6.32 7.40
C LEU A 63 4.31 -5.90 8.72
N ILE A 64 3.84 -6.46 9.84
CA ILE A 64 4.35 -6.12 11.19
C ILE A 64 5.79 -6.61 11.37
N GLU A 65 6.10 -7.84 10.95
CA GLU A 65 7.44 -8.42 11.03
C GLU A 65 8.45 -7.58 10.26
N ASP A 66 8.15 -7.28 8.99
CA ASP A 66 9.02 -6.47 8.14
C ASP A 66 9.16 -5.04 8.69
N THR A 67 8.07 -4.43 9.19
CA THR A 67 8.13 -3.11 9.82
C THR A 67 8.99 -3.12 11.11
N SER A 68 8.95 -4.21 11.88
CA SER A 68 9.73 -4.35 13.12
C SER A 68 11.24 -4.37 12.85
N SER A 69 11.64 -4.86 11.68
CA SER A 69 13.04 -4.93 11.22
C SER A 69 13.62 -3.58 10.73
N LEU A 70 12.79 -2.53 10.63
CA LEU A 70 13.27 -1.22 10.20
C LEU A 70 14.31 -0.64 11.16
N ASN A 71 15.20 0.18 10.61
CA ASN A 71 16.02 1.06 11.44
C ASN A 71 15.14 2.15 12.07
N PRO A 72 15.52 2.68 13.24
CA PRO A 72 14.87 3.85 13.81
C PRO A 72 14.85 5.04 12.84
N ARG A 73 13.78 5.85 12.92
CA ARG A 73 13.50 7.03 12.08
C ARG A 73 13.35 6.70 10.58
N GLN A 74 13.03 5.46 10.24
CA GLN A 74 12.86 5.04 8.86
C GLN A 74 11.37 4.89 8.50
N HIS A 75 10.98 5.47 7.36
CA HIS A 75 9.70 5.16 6.73
C HIS A 75 9.84 3.93 5.83
N LYS A 76 8.85 3.05 5.82
CA LYS A 76 8.64 2.05 4.76
C LYS A 76 7.19 2.07 4.32
N ARG A 77 6.96 1.78 3.05
CA ARG A 77 5.68 2.01 2.40
C ARG A 77 5.23 0.71 1.72
N TYR A 78 3.99 0.32 1.95
CA TYR A 78 3.47 -0.99 1.52
C TYR A 78 2.17 -0.81 0.77
N ILE A 79 1.90 -1.78 -0.11
CA ILE A 79 0.52 -2.08 -0.51
C ILE A 79 0.13 -3.31 0.27
N ILE A 80 -0.97 -3.23 1.00
CA ILE A 80 -1.59 -4.39 1.66
C ILE A 80 -2.80 -4.83 0.86
N LYS A 81 -2.92 -6.14 0.65
CA LYS A 81 -4.01 -6.82 -0.03
C LYS A 81 -4.88 -7.51 1.01
N THR A 82 -6.19 -7.40 0.86
CA THR A 82 -7.12 -8.26 1.57
C THR A 82 -8.00 -9.01 0.61
N THR A 83 -8.46 -10.16 1.08
CA THR A 83 -9.51 -10.95 0.45
C THR A 83 -10.66 -11.04 1.45
N ALA A 84 -11.58 -10.08 1.40
CA ALA A 84 -12.75 -10.04 2.28
C ALA A 84 -14.03 -10.09 1.42
N PHE A 85 -15.06 -10.77 1.93
CA PHE A 85 -16.40 -10.83 1.31
C PHE A 85 -16.41 -11.24 -0.18
N GLY A 86 -15.47 -12.09 -0.60
CA GLY A 86 -15.38 -12.60 -1.98
C GLY A 86 -14.70 -11.68 -2.99
N GLY A 87 -14.20 -10.51 -2.56
CA GLY A 87 -13.45 -9.58 -3.39
C GLY A 87 -11.99 -9.43 -2.95
N VAL A 88 -11.15 -8.91 -3.85
CA VAL A 88 -9.79 -8.48 -3.54
C VAL A 88 -9.80 -6.96 -3.40
N HIS A 89 -9.17 -6.44 -2.36
CA HIS A 89 -9.02 -5.00 -2.16
C HIS A 89 -7.61 -4.63 -1.70
N PHE A 90 -7.20 -3.40 -1.98
CA PHE A 90 -5.85 -2.91 -1.69
C PHE A 90 -5.90 -1.57 -0.95
N ALA A 91 -4.97 -1.38 -0.02
CA ALA A 91 -4.71 -0.09 0.62
C ALA A 91 -3.22 0.22 0.66
N ALA A 92 -2.91 1.52 0.73
CA ALA A 92 -1.55 1.99 0.94
C ALA A 92 -1.25 2.11 2.43
N VAL A 93 -0.05 1.72 2.83
CA VAL A 93 0.42 1.83 4.22
C VAL A 93 1.70 2.65 4.26
N ASN A 94 1.74 3.65 5.13
CA ASN A 94 2.98 4.27 5.57
C ASN A 94 3.33 3.73 6.95
N ALA A 95 4.43 3.00 7.06
CA ALA A 95 4.96 2.56 8.33
C ALA A 95 6.14 3.42 8.76
N PHE A 96 6.27 3.61 10.07
CA PHE A 96 7.38 4.32 10.67
C PHE A 96 7.76 3.72 12.02
N LYS A 97 9.06 3.60 12.26
CA LYS A 97 9.63 3.15 13.54
C LYS A 97 10.39 4.29 14.20
N ASP A 98 10.04 4.62 15.44
CA ASP A 98 10.72 5.68 16.19
C ASP A 98 12.01 5.18 16.89
N GLU A 99 12.67 6.09 17.61
CA GLU A 99 13.91 5.79 18.35
C GLU A 99 13.70 4.89 19.58
N LYS A 100 12.46 4.76 20.05
CA LYS A 100 12.09 3.91 21.17
C LYS A 100 11.59 2.54 20.69
N ASN A 101 11.76 2.23 19.40
CA ASN A 101 11.25 1.02 18.73
C ASN A 101 9.71 0.91 18.74
N ASN A 102 8.99 2.01 18.91
CA ASN A 102 7.56 2.06 18.64
C ASN A 102 7.32 2.08 17.14
N ILE A 103 6.26 1.40 16.72
CA ILE A 103 5.83 1.27 15.34
C ILE A 103 4.49 1.96 15.18
N SER A 104 4.38 2.74 14.12
CA SER A 104 3.13 3.37 13.71
C SER A 104 2.82 3.01 12.26
N LEU A 105 1.58 2.63 12.00
CA LEU A 105 1.06 2.34 10.66
C LEU A 105 -0.06 3.32 10.33
N ILE A 106 0.10 4.09 9.26
CA ILE A 106 -0.98 4.91 8.68
C ILE A 106 -1.46 4.22 7.43
N ILE A 107 -2.69 3.72 7.45
CA ILE A 107 -3.31 2.99 6.35
C ILE A 107 -4.30 3.93 5.67
N VAL A 108 -4.15 4.10 4.36
CA VAL A 108 -4.99 4.98 3.54
C VAL A 108 -5.73 4.12 2.52
N ASP A 109 -7.04 4.08 2.66
CA ASP A 109 -7.96 3.37 1.78
C ASP A 109 -8.69 4.36 0.86
N SER A 110 -8.77 4.00 -0.42
CA SER A 110 -9.47 4.76 -1.45
C SER A 110 -10.99 4.61 -1.37
N SER A 111 -11.51 3.53 -0.78
CA SER A 111 -12.94 3.22 -0.66
C SER A 111 -13.39 3.20 0.81
N LEU A 112 -14.70 3.04 1.04
CA LEU A 112 -15.26 2.84 2.38
C LEU A 112 -15.48 1.34 2.63
N GLY A 113 -14.95 0.81 3.74
CA GLY A 113 -15.38 -0.49 4.30
C GLY A 113 -14.94 -1.76 3.56
N ALA A 114 -14.36 -1.67 2.36
CA ALA A 114 -13.92 -2.86 1.62
C ALA A 114 -12.72 -3.59 2.26
N ASN A 115 -11.94 -2.91 3.12
CA ASN A 115 -10.83 -3.47 3.90
C ASN A 115 -11.14 -3.55 5.40
N ILE A 116 -12.41 -3.70 5.80
CA ILE A 116 -12.77 -3.70 7.23
C ILE A 116 -12.00 -4.78 8.03
N SER A 117 -11.50 -5.83 7.38
CA SER A 117 -10.66 -6.86 8.00
C SER A 117 -9.29 -6.36 8.45
N ILE A 118 -8.67 -5.36 7.78
CA ILE A 118 -7.33 -4.87 8.16
C ILE A 118 -7.33 -4.30 9.58
N PRO A 119 -8.24 -3.38 9.97
CA PRO A 119 -8.36 -2.96 11.35
C PRO A 119 -8.55 -4.11 12.34
N PHE A 120 -9.38 -5.11 12.02
CA PHE A 120 -9.62 -6.26 12.90
C PHE A 120 -8.38 -7.12 13.08
N ASP A 121 -7.68 -7.45 11.98
CA ASP A 121 -6.46 -8.25 12.01
C ASP A 121 -5.38 -7.53 12.83
N LEU A 122 -5.20 -6.23 12.61
CA LEU A 122 -4.23 -5.40 13.35
C LEU A 122 -4.57 -5.30 14.84
N HIS A 123 -5.85 -5.22 15.21
CA HIS A 123 -6.28 -5.25 16.60
C HIS A 123 -5.98 -6.60 17.27
N GLY A 124 -6.01 -7.70 16.52
CA GLY A 124 -5.59 -9.02 16.98
C GLY A 124 -4.10 -9.10 17.32
N TYR A 125 -3.26 -8.30 16.65
CA TYR A 125 -1.85 -8.13 16.98
C TYR A 125 -1.69 -7.11 18.11
N ASN A 126 -2.07 -7.50 19.33
CA ASN A 126 -1.91 -6.67 20.52
C ASN A 126 -0.43 -6.56 20.93
N LYS A 127 0.33 -5.70 20.25
CA LYS A 127 1.70 -5.32 20.62
C LYS A 127 1.67 -3.93 21.26
N PRO A 128 2.17 -3.75 22.49
CA PRO A 128 2.08 -2.47 23.21
C PRO A 128 2.83 -1.32 22.51
N ASN A 129 3.78 -1.65 21.64
CA ASN A 129 4.56 -0.68 20.87
C ASN A 129 4.02 -0.46 19.44
N LEU A 130 2.89 -1.06 19.06
CA LEU A 130 2.25 -0.87 17.75
C LEU A 130 1.05 0.07 17.88
N LYS A 131 1.02 1.10 17.04
CA LYS A 131 -0.14 1.98 16.89
C LYS A 131 -0.56 2.08 15.43
N THR A 132 -1.85 2.27 15.20
CA THR A 132 -2.41 2.28 13.86
C THR A 132 -3.37 3.45 13.70
N LEU A 133 -3.39 4.04 12.51
CA LEU A 133 -4.38 5.02 12.07
C LEU A 133 -4.93 4.55 10.73
N TYR A 134 -6.25 4.43 10.63
CA TYR A 134 -6.93 4.04 9.41
C TYR A 134 -7.69 5.23 8.83
N ILE A 135 -7.40 5.59 7.57
CA ILE A 135 -7.97 6.75 6.88
C ILE A 135 -8.78 6.24 5.69
N TYR A 136 -10.09 6.48 5.70
CA TYR A 136 -10.97 6.27 4.55
C TYR A 136 -11.09 7.58 3.76
N THR A 137 -10.63 7.59 2.51
CA THR A 137 -10.66 8.80 1.68
C THR A 137 -11.92 8.93 0.85
N GLN A 138 -12.62 7.82 0.56
CA GLN A 138 -13.86 7.77 -0.24
C GLN A 138 -13.74 8.42 -1.63
N ILE A 139 -12.55 8.39 -2.24
CA ILE A 139 -12.32 8.98 -3.56
C ILE A 139 -12.53 8.00 -4.72
N GLN A 140 -12.51 6.70 -4.44
CA GLN A 140 -12.72 5.66 -5.44
C GLN A 140 -14.20 5.31 -5.53
N ASN A 141 -14.75 5.51 -6.72
CA ASN A 141 -16.12 5.08 -7.08
C ASN A 141 -16.12 3.86 -8.02
N SER A 142 -14.97 3.49 -8.59
CA SER A 142 -14.85 2.32 -9.46
C SER A 142 -14.58 1.04 -8.66
N PRO A 143 -15.01 -0.13 -9.14
CA PRO A 143 -14.76 -1.39 -8.45
C PRO A 143 -13.34 -1.95 -8.66
N GLY A 144 -12.55 -1.42 -9.61
CA GLY A 144 -11.28 -2.01 -10.04
C GLY A 144 -10.01 -1.21 -9.74
N ASP A 145 -10.10 0.06 -9.32
CA ASP A 145 -8.92 0.96 -9.30
C ASP A 145 -8.19 1.03 -7.94
N CYS A 146 -8.54 0.20 -6.96
CA CYS A 146 -7.96 0.30 -5.61
C CYS A 146 -6.43 0.11 -5.59
N LEU A 147 -5.89 -0.71 -6.48
CA LEU A 147 -4.45 -0.87 -6.61
C LEU A 147 -3.77 0.38 -7.18
N LEU A 148 -4.37 0.99 -8.21
CA LEU A 148 -3.90 2.22 -8.82
C LEU A 148 -3.93 3.40 -7.82
N PHE A 149 -5.01 3.52 -7.04
CA PHE A 149 -5.07 4.49 -5.95
C PHE A 149 -4.04 4.21 -4.86
N SER A 150 -3.82 2.95 -4.50
CA SER A 150 -2.78 2.57 -3.53
C SER A 150 -1.39 3.00 -4.02
N LEU A 151 -1.05 2.74 -5.29
CA LEU A 151 0.20 3.22 -5.91
C LEU A 151 0.30 4.76 -5.89
N HIS A 152 -0.79 5.46 -6.18
CA HIS A 152 -0.85 6.92 -6.09
C HIS A 152 -0.55 7.41 -4.67
N PHE A 153 -1.19 6.82 -3.66
CA PHE A 153 -1.00 7.18 -2.26
C PHE A 153 0.43 6.91 -1.80
N LEU A 154 1.07 5.81 -2.18
CA LEU A 154 2.48 5.57 -1.82
C LEU A 154 3.39 6.67 -2.35
N LYS A 155 3.18 7.14 -3.59
CA LYS A 155 3.92 8.28 -4.14
C LYS A 155 3.66 9.55 -3.34
N LYS A 156 2.42 9.82 -2.94
CA LYS A 156 2.07 10.99 -2.11
C LYS A 156 2.66 10.91 -0.70
N MET A 157 2.65 9.74 -0.07
CA MET A 157 3.30 9.47 1.22
C MET A 157 4.82 9.68 1.17
N TYR A 158 5.44 9.53 -0.01
CA TYR A 158 6.84 9.88 -0.21
C TYR A 158 7.02 11.40 -0.37
N ILE A 159 6.23 12.03 -1.24
CA ILE A 159 6.30 13.49 -1.48
C ILE A 159 6.08 14.27 -0.18
N TYR A 160 5.12 13.85 0.64
CA TYR A 160 4.76 14.47 1.91
C TYR A 160 5.35 13.74 3.13
N ALA A 161 6.54 13.12 2.99
CA ALA A 161 7.12 12.30 4.05
C ALA A 161 7.23 13.03 5.40
N ARG A 162 7.55 14.33 5.41
CA ARG A 162 7.64 15.14 6.64
C ARG A 162 6.29 15.29 7.34
N ASP A 163 5.21 15.46 6.58
CA ASP A 163 3.85 15.53 7.14
C ASP A 163 3.43 14.17 7.73
N PHE A 164 3.77 13.08 7.05
CA PHE A 164 3.55 11.73 7.57
C PHE A 164 4.38 11.45 8.83
N GLU A 165 5.64 11.89 8.88
CA GLU A 165 6.48 11.77 10.08
C GLU A 165 5.87 12.54 11.27
N ARG A 166 5.38 13.76 11.04
CA ARG A 166 4.68 14.54 12.06
C ARG A 166 3.40 13.82 12.51
N LEU A 167 2.65 13.24 11.60
CA LEU A 167 1.44 12.48 11.91
C LEU A 167 1.75 11.23 12.75
N HIS A 168 2.81 10.49 12.42
CA HIS A 168 3.30 9.36 13.23
C HIS A 168 3.68 9.77 14.65
N LYS A 169 4.36 10.91 14.81
CA LYS A 169 4.69 11.46 16.14
C LYS A 169 3.43 11.75 16.96
N ARG A 170 2.39 12.30 16.33
CA ARG A 170 1.07 12.52 16.97
C ARG A 170 0.38 11.20 17.35
N ILE A 171 0.44 10.17 16.51
CA ILE A 171 -0.03 8.81 16.83
C ILE A 171 0.68 8.28 18.08
N PHE A 172 2.01 8.39 18.16
CA PHE A 172 2.77 7.95 19.33
C PHE A 172 2.40 8.70 20.61
N ALA A 173 2.06 9.99 20.50
CA ALA A 173 1.61 10.81 21.62
C ALA A 173 0.12 10.60 22.01
N ASN A 174 -0.65 9.83 21.24
CA ASN A 174 -2.12 9.76 21.36
C ASN A 174 -2.80 11.14 21.18
N ASP A 175 -2.29 11.95 20.25
CA ASP A 175 -2.75 13.33 19.99
C ASP A 175 -3.32 13.44 18.56
N ILE A 176 -4.39 12.69 18.28
CA ILE A 176 -5.10 12.68 16.98
C ILE A 176 -6.58 12.91 17.15
#